data_AF-A0A3P1SVE3-F1
#
_entry.id   AF-A0A3P1SVE3-F1
#
_cell.length_a   1.000
_cell.length_b   1.000
_cell.length_c   1.000
_cell.angle_alpha   90.00
_cell.angle_beta   90.00
_cell.angle_gamma   90.00
#
_symmetry.space_group_name_H-M   'P 1'
#
loop_
_entity.id
_entity.type
_entity.pdbx_description
1 polymer ?
#
loop_
_entity_poly.entity_id
_entity_poly.type
_entity_poly.pdbx_seq_one_letter_code
_entity_poly.pdbx_strand_id
1 'polypeptide(L)' 'MSTMMPLDQFQQIRHVDEVVEQAANSWWVYRRTIGYNGTLSSTARVVFFGRSQAQVEQWMATQ' A
#
# COMPACT_ATOMS: atom_id res chain seq x y z
N MET A 1 -10.40 21.37 29.01
CA MET A 1 -11.09 20.13 28.58
C MET A 1 -10.27 19.51 27.47
N SER A 2 -9.55 18.42 27.73
CA SER A 2 -8.79 17.73 26.68
C SER A 2 -9.75 16.90 25.83
N THR A 3 -9.88 17.24 24.56
CA THR A 3 -10.59 16.43 23.58
C THR A 3 -9.80 15.14 23.38
N MET A 4 -10.23 14.04 24.01
CA MET A 4 -9.73 12.71 23.67
C MET A 4 -10.28 12.35 22.28
N MET A 5 -9.40 12.23 21.28
CA MET A 5 -9.79 11.61 20.02
C MET A 5 -10.08 10.13 20.28
N PRO A 6 -11.28 9.62 19.95
CA PRO A 6 -11.60 8.23 20.14
C PRO A 6 -10.80 7.36 19.15
N LEU A 7 -10.27 6.23 19.64
CA LEU A 7 -9.34 5.35 18.92
C LEU A 7 -9.95 4.70 17.66
N ASP A 8 -11.27 4.77 17.49
CA ASP A 8 -12.02 4.32 16.32
C ASP A 8 -11.87 5.24 15.10
N GLN A 9 -11.37 6.47 15.28
CA GLN A 9 -11.09 7.40 14.17
C GLN A 9 -9.76 7.13 13.46
N PHE A 10 -8.92 6.22 13.96
CA PHE A 10 -7.75 5.78 13.22
C PHE A 10 -8.17 4.75 12.16
N GLN A 11 -8.17 5.15 10.88
CA GLN A 11 -8.22 4.19 9.79
C GLN A 11 -6.97 3.32 9.85
N GLN A 12 -7.14 2.09 10.33
CA GLN A 12 -6.07 1.12 10.34
C GLN A 12 -5.63 0.84 8.90
N ILE A 13 -4.37 1.13 8.56
CA ILE A 13 -3.78 0.69 7.31
C ILE A 13 -3.74 -0.84 7.34
N ARG A 14 -4.57 -1.48 6.51
CA ARG A 14 -4.71 -2.96 6.44
C ARG A 14 -4.00 -3.56 5.25
N HIS A 15 -2.95 -2.93 4.75
CA HIS A 15 -2.19 -3.46 3.64
C HIS A 15 -0.75 -2.94 3.63
N VAL A 16 0.10 -3.66 2.90
CA VAL A 16 1.47 -3.26 2.56
C VAL A 16 1.58 -3.26 1.05
N ASP A 17 2.20 -2.22 0.51
CA ASP A 17 2.53 -2.10 -0.90
C ASP A 17 4.02 -2.32 -1.13
N GLU A 18 4.34 -3.17 -2.09
CA GLU A 18 5.69 -3.52 -2.52
C GLU A 18 5.87 -3.06 -3.97
N VAL A 19 6.86 -2.20 -4.20
CA VAL A 19 7.20 -1.67 -5.52
C VAL A 19 8.32 -2.52 -6.12
N VAL A 20 8.11 -3.06 -7.31
CA VAL A 20 9.07 -3.94 -8.00
C VAL A 20 9.27 -3.52 -9.45
N GLU A 21 10.52 -3.34 -9.86
CA GLU A 21 10.87 -3.22 -11.28
C GLU A 21 10.92 -4.63 -11.90
N GLN A 22 9.97 -4.92 -12.79
CA GLN A 22 9.86 -6.21 -13.48
C GLN A 22 10.77 -6.31 -14.70
N ALA A 23 11.02 -5.16 -15.34
CA ALA A 23 11.89 -4.99 -16.49
C ALA A 23 12.21 -3.50 -16.64
N ALA A 24 13.13 -3.17 -17.56
CA ALA A 24 13.41 -1.78 -17.89
C ALA A 24 12.11 -1.02 -18.22
N ASN A 25 11.86 0.08 -17.50
CA ASN A 25 10.65 0.90 -17.64
C ASN A 25 9.34 0.12 -17.38
N SER A 26 9.37 -0.91 -16.52
CA SER A 26 8.19 -1.68 -16.12
C SER A 26 8.17 -1.85 -14.61
N TRP A 27 7.33 -1.07 -13.94
CA TRP A 27 7.24 -1.01 -12.49
C TRP A 27 5.86 -1.44 -12.02
N TRP A 28 5.80 -2.35 -11.05
CA TRP A 28 4.58 -2.97 -10.57
C TRP A 28 4.45 -2.71 -9.07
N VAL A 29 3.24 -2.40 -8.62
CA VAL A 29 2.93 -2.31 -7.19
C VAL A 29 2.08 -3.50 -6.78
N TYR A 30 2.64 -4.31 -5.88
CA TYR A 30 1.97 -5.44 -5.28
C TYR A 30 1.40 -5.05 -3.92
N ARG A 31 0.10 -5.28 -3.72
CA ARG A 31 -0.56 -5.07 -2.43
C ARG A 31 -0.82 -6.41 -1.74
N ARG A 32 -0.43 -6.50 -0.47
CA ARG A 32 -0.81 -7.59 0.44
C ARG A 32 -1.67 -7.04 1.56
N THR A 33 -2.79 -7.70 1.85
CA THR A 33 -3.66 -7.34 2.97
C THR A 33 -3.06 -7.81 4.29
N ILE A 34 -3.21 -7.01 5.33
CA ILE A 34 -2.90 -7.35 6.73
C ILE A 34 -4.21 -7.81 7.36
N GLY A 35 -4.24 -9.07 7.81
CA GLY A 35 -5.37 -9.66 8.52
C GLY A 35 -5.58 -9.03 9.90
N TYR A 36 -6.74 -9.29 10.51
CA TYR A 36 -7.08 -8.76 11.84
C TYR A 36 -6.10 -9.18 12.96
N ASN A 37 -5.45 -10.32 12.79
CA ASN A 37 -4.40 -10.85 13.66
C ASN A 37 -3.00 -10.30 13.33
N GLY A 38 -2.89 -9.31 12.43
CA GLY A 38 -1.61 -8.74 11.99
C GLY A 38 -0.85 -9.59 10.98
N THR A 39 -1.37 -10.75 10.56
CA THR A 39 -0.66 -11.58 9.57
C THR A 39 -0.80 -11.01 8.17
N LEU A 40 0.30 -10.97 7.43
CA LEU A 40 0.31 -10.59 6.03
C LEU A 40 -0.26 -11.73 5.17
N SER A 41 -1.18 -11.39 4.25
CA SER A 41 -1.67 -12.34 3.25
C SER A 41 -0.51 -12.91 2.43
N SER A 42 -0.48 -14.23 2.25
CA SER A 42 0.46 -14.91 1.36
C SER A 42 0.23 -14.54 -0.11
N THR A 43 -1.00 -14.15 -0.45
CA THR A 43 -1.37 -13.74 -1.81
C THR A 43 -1.17 -12.24 -1.96
N ALA A 44 -0.40 -11.85 -2.97
CA ALA A 44 -0.27 -10.48 -3.43
C ALA A 44 -1.12 -10.25 -4.68
N ARG A 45 -1.61 -9.02 -4.87
CA ARG A 45 -2.28 -8.59 -6.10
C ARG A 45 -1.60 -7.34 -6.66
N VAL A 46 -1.56 -7.22 -7.98
CA VAL A 46 -1.08 -6.00 -8.64
C VAL A 46 -2.18 -4.93 -8.53
N VAL A 47 -1.85 -3.77 -7.98
CA VAL A 47 -2.79 -2.64 -7.81
C VAL A 47 -2.46 -1.45 -8.70
N PHE A 48 -1.22 -1.37 -9.18
CA PHE A 48 -0.78 -0.34 -10.11
C PHE A 48 0.36 -0.87 -10.97
N PHE A 49 0.45 -0.33 -12.19
CA PHE A 49 1.60 -0.51 -13.07
C PHE A 49 2.00 0.84 -13.65
N GLY A 50 3.31 1.10 -13.69
CA GLY A 50 3.90 2.33 -14.21
C GLY A 50 5.03 2.03 -15.17
N ARG A 51 5.32 2.99 -16.05
CA ARG A 51 6.46 2.91 -16.98
C ARG A 51 7.74 3.53 -16.43
N SER A 52 7.68 4.12 -15.24
CA SER A 52 8.83 4.68 -14.54
C SER A 52 8.58 4.62 -13.04
N GLN A 53 9.67 4.65 -12.27
CA GLN A 53 9.60 4.76 -10.82
C GLN A 53 8.82 6.01 -10.39
N ALA A 54 9.06 7.15 -11.05
CA ALA A 54 8.37 8.41 -10.75
C ALA A 54 6.83 8.32 -10.88
N GLN A 55 6.32 7.55 -11.86
CA GLN A 55 4.88 7.34 -11.98
C GLN A 55 4.32 6.52 -10.81
N VAL A 56 5.07 5.51 -10.35
CA VAL A 56 4.69 4.72 -9.17
C VAL A 56 4.71 5.59 -7.92
N GLU A 57 5.77 6.40 -7.73
CA GLU A 57 5.88 7.32 -6.58
C GLU A 57 4.74 8.33 -6.55
N GLN A 58 4.38 8.90 -7.71
CA GLN A 58 3.26 9.82 -7.82
C GLN A 58 1.92 9.15 -7.47
N TRP A 59 1.71 7.90 -7.90
CA TRP A 59 0.52 7.14 -7.54
C TRP A 59 0.49 6.81 -6.04
N MET A 60 1.61 6.35 -5.46
CA MET A 60 1.74 6.05 -4.03
C MET A 60 1.41 7.26 -3.16
N ALA A 61 1.76 8.48 -3.59
CA ALA A 61 1.45 9.71 -2.87
C ALA A 61 -0.06 10.06 -2.85
N THR A 62 -0.87 9.41 -3.69
CA THR A 62 -2.34 9.59 -3.76
C THR A 62 -3.14 8.47 -3.11
N GLN A 63 -2.46 7.44 -2.59
CA GLN A 63 -3.09 6.28 -1.94
C GLN A 63 -3.55 6.55 -0.51
#